data_AF-A0AAZ1XYV4-F1
#
_entry.id   AF-A0AAZ1XYV4-F1
#
_cell.length_a   1.000
_cell.length_b   1.000
_cell.length_c   1.000
_cell.angle_alpha   90.00
_cell.angle_beta   90.00
_cell.angle_gamma   90.00
#
_symmetry.space_group_name_H-M   'P 1'
#
loop_
_entity.id
_entity.type
_entity.pdbx_description
1 polymer ?
#
loop_
_entity_poly.entity_id
_entity_poly.type
_entity_poly.pdbx_seq_one_letter_code
_entity_poly.pdbx_strand_id
1 'polypeptide(L)'
;MRSRSNSGVRLDGYARLVQETILCHQNPVTGLLPASAQKKDAWVRDNVYSVLAVWGLGMAYRKNADRDEDKAKAYELEQSVVKLMQGLLQCMMRQVAKVEKFKHTQSTKDCLHAKYDTPTCATVVRDDQWGHLQVDATSIYLLMLAQMTASGTIVMQTAFF
;
A
#
# COMPACT_ATOMS: atom_id res chain seq x y z
N MET A 1 -12.72 -20.64 -29.74
CA MET A 1 -12.43 -19.84 -28.54
C MET A 1 -13.57 -20.03 -27.55
N ARG A 2 -13.30 -20.45 -26.31
CA ARG A 2 -14.34 -20.49 -25.26
C ARG A 2 -14.69 -19.05 -24.86
N SER A 3 -15.98 -18.73 -24.78
CA SER A 3 -16.46 -17.45 -24.27
C SER A 3 -15.96 -17.25 -22.84
N ARG A 4 -15.58 -16.01 -22.47
CA ARG A 4 -15.21 -15.69 -21.09
C ARG A 4 -16.39 -15.90 -20.16
N SER A 5 -16.10 -16.33 -18.94
CA SER A 5 -17.09 -16.37 -17.87
C SER A 5 -17.60 -14.96 -17.56
N ASN A 6 -18.86 -14.86 -17.10
CA ASN A 6 -19.45 -13.58 -16.72
C ASN A 6 -18.67 -12.91 -15.57
N SER A 7 -18.04 -13.71 -14.69
CA SER A 7 -17.12 -13.22 -13.66
C SER A 7 -15.88 -12.55 -14.25
N GLY A 8 -15.24 -13.16 -15.26
CA GLY A 8 -14.07 -12.57 -15.92
C GLY A 8 -14.36 -11.21 -16.55
N VAL A 9 -15.51 -11.06 -17.20
CA VAL A 9 -15.95 -9.77 -17.78
C VAL A 9 -16.14 -8.70 -16.70
N ARG A 10 -16.73 -9.05 -15.56
CA ARG A 10 -16.89 -8.11 -14.43
C ARG A 10 -15.56 -7.71 -13.80
N LEU A 11 -14.63 -8.67 -13.65
CA LEU A 11 -13.28 -8.39 -13.13
C LEU A 11 -12.54 -7.40 -14.02
N ASP A 12 -12.66 -7.52 -15.35
CA ASP A 12 -12.07 -6.55 -16.29
C ASP A 12 -12.63 -5.14 -16.11
N GLY A 13 -13.94 -5.03 -15.86
CA GLY A 13 -14.58 -3.75 -15.51
C GLY A 13 -14.00 -3.14 -14.24
N TYR A 14 -13.79 -3.94 -13.19
CA TYR A 14 -13.17 -3.48 -11.95
C TYR A 14 -11.68 -3.15 -12.12
N ALA A 15 -10.95 -3.90 -12.93
CA ALA A 15 -9.55 -3.62 -13.25
C ALA A 15 -9.40 -2.25 -13.91
N ARG A 16 -10.28 -1.94 -14.87
CA ARG A 16 -10.32 -0.62 -15.48
C ARG A 16 -10.59 0.48 -14.46
N LEU A 17 -11.59 0.29 -13.59
CA LEU A 17 -11.90 1.26 -12.54
C LEU A 17 -10.70 1.47 -11.60
N VAL A 18 -10.10 0.40 -11.08
CA VAL A 18 -8.91 0.48 -10.23
C VAL A 18 -7.76 1.21 -10.94
N GLN A 19 -7.54 0.95 -12.22
CA GLN A 19 -6.52 1.61 -13.02
C GLN A 19 -6.79 3.11 -13.15
N GLU A 20 -8.02 3.49 -13.48
CA GLU A 20 -8.41 4.88 -13.75
C GLU A 20 -8.55 5.73 -12.48
N THR A 21 -8.82 5.12 -11.31
CA THR A 21 -9.08 5.85 -10.07
C THR A 21 -8.00 5.73 -8.99
N ILE A 22 -7.22 4.64 -8.97
CA ILE A 22 -6.23 4.37 -7.93
C ILE A 22 -4.83 4.30 -8.53
N LEU A 23 -4.58 3.33 -9.43
CA LEU A 23 -3.23 3.04 -9.90
C LEU A 23 -2.66 4.11 -10.83
N CYS A 24 -3.50 4.90 -11.50
CA CYS A 24 -3.07 6.08 -12.27
C CYS A 24 -2.35 7.14 -11.41
N HIS A 25 -2.55 7.12 -10.09
CA HIS A 25 -1.92 8.04 -9.14
C HIS A 25 -0.73 7.41 -8.38
N GLN A 26 -0.49 6.11 -8.55
CA GLN A 26 0.57 5.40 -7.84
C GLN A 26 1.94 5.89 -8.31
N ASN A 27 2.80 6.29 -7.37
CA ASN A 27 4.15 6.69 -7.70
C ASN A 27 4.93 5.48 -8.26
N PRO A 28 5.54 5.59 -9.44
CA PRO A 28 6.19 4.46 -10.11
C PRO A 28 7.52 4.06 -9.45
N VAL A 29 8.05 4.83 -8.51
CA VAL A 29 9.29 4.51 -7.78
C VAL A 29 8.95 3.98 -6.39
N THR A 30 8.28 4.78 -5.58
CA THR A 30 8.00 4.46 -4.17
C THR A 30 6.78 3.56 -3.98
N GLY A 31 5.88 3.47 -4.98
CA GLY A 31 4.59 2.78 -4.84
C GLY A 31 3.54 3.54 -4.03
N LEU A 32 3.89 4.70 -3.46
CA LEU A 32 3.00 5.50 -2.63
C LEU A 32 1.93 6.22 -3.46
N LEU A 33 0.78 6.44 -2.85
CA LEU A 33 -0.31 7.24 -3.37
C LEU A 33 -0.37 8.59 -2.63
N PRO A 34 -0.54 9.71 -3.35
CA PRO A 34 -0.89 10.98 -2.72
C PRO A 34 -2.33 10.91 -2.20
N ALA A 35 -2.65 11.65 -1.13
CA ALA A 35 -4.03 11.72 -0.63
C ALA A 35 -5.01 12.31 -1.64
N SER A 36 -4.57 13.27 -2.48
CA SER A 36 -5.36 13.76 -3.62
C SER A 36 -4.49 14.48 -4.66
N ALA A 37 -5.13 14.94 -5.74
CA ALA A 37 -4.48 15.80 -6.72
C ALA A 37 -3.92 17.10 -6.12
N GLN A 38 -4.50 17.62 -5.05
CA GLN A 38 -4.06 18.84 -4.35
C GLN A 38 -3.21 18.52 -3.11
N LYS A 39 -3.52 17.41 -2.41
CA LYS A 39 -2.81 16.97 -1.21
C LYS A 39 -1.81 15.88 -1.58
N LYS A 40 -0.57 16.28 -1.86
CA LYS A 40 0.46 15.42 -2.45
C LYS A 40 1.15 14.46 -1.47
N ASP A 41 1.00 14.67 -0.17
CA ASP A 41 1.60 13.80 0.85
C ASP A 41 0.93 12.41 0.86
N ALA A 42 1.75 11.37 1.04
CA ALA A 42 1.33 9.99 1.22
C ALA A 42 0.98 9.73 2.67
N TRP A 43 -0.31 9.65 2.97
CA TRP A 43 -0.81 9.28 4.28
C TRP A 43 -0.84 7.76 4.45
N VAL A 44 -0.32 7.25 5.57
CA VAL A 44 -0.25 5.79 5.83
C VAL A 44 -1.64 5.16 5.71
N ARG A 45 -2.62 5.74 6.39
CA ARG A 45 -4.01 5.27 6.41
C ARG A 45 -4.62 5.22 5.00
N ASP A 46 -4.53 6.32 4.27
CA ASP A 46 -5.13 6.47 2.94
C ASP A 46 -4.52 5.48 1.95
N ASN A 47 -3.20 5.28 2.02
CA ASN A 47 -2.48 4.30 1.22
C ASN A 47 -2.95 2.88 1.53
N VAL A 48 -3.03 2.50 2.81
CA VAL A 48 -3.47 1.16 3.22
C VAL A 48 -4.91 0.91 2.78
N TYR A 49 -5.85 1.84 3.00
CA TYR A 49 -7.24 1.65 2.55
C TYR A 49 -7.38 1.57 1.04
N SER A 50 -6.67 2.43 0.30
CA SER A 50 -6.74 2.46 -1.17
C SER A 50 -6.23 1.15 -1.77
N VAL A 51 -5.14 0.61 -1.23
CA VAL A 51 -4.54 -0.62 -1.75
C VAL A 51 -5.39 -1.86 -1.49
N LEU A 52 -6.34 -1.83 -0.55
CA LEU A 52 -7.25 -2.96 -0.30
C LEU A 52 -8.12 -3.30 -1.51
N ALA A 53 -8.58 -2.28 -2.26
CA ALA A 53 -9.35 -2.51 -3.47
C ALA A 53 -8.52 -3.22 -4.56
N VAL A 54 -7.26 -2.82 -4.69
CA VAL A 54 -6.29 -3.43 -5.62
C VAL A 54 -5.98 -4.87 -5.21
N TRP A 55 -5.70 -5.09 -3.92
CA TRP A 55 -5.42 -6.42 -3.36
C TRP A 55 -6.62 -7.36 -3.51
N GLY A 56 -7.83 -6.91 -3.13
CA GLY A 56 -9.05 -7.69 -3.27
C GLY A 56 -9.34 -8.09 -4.72
N LEU A 57 -9.04 -7.20 -5.68
CA LEU A 57 -9.17 -7.51 -7.10
C LEU A 57 -8.11 -8.52 -7.56
N GLY A 58 -6.85 -8.36 -7.16
CA GLY A 58 -5.77 -9.32 -7.46
C GLY A 58 -6.10 -10.72 -6.94
N MET A 59 -6.60 -10.79 -5.70
CA MET A 59 -7.12 -12.02 -5.09
C MET A 59 -8.26 -12.65 -5.90
N ALA A 60 -9.19 -11.84 -6.38
CA ALA A 60 -10.31 -12.31 -7.19
C ALA A 60 -9.84 -12.84 -8.55
N TYR A 61 -8.92 -12.17 -9.22
CA TYR A 61 -8.31 -12.69 -10.45
C TYR A 61 -7.58 -14.00 -10.18
N ARG A 62 -6.73 -14.07 -9.14
CA ARG A 62 -5.98 -15.28 -8.80
C ARG A 62 -6.89 -16.50 -8.55
N LYS A 63 -8.04 -16.29 -7.92
CA LYS A 63 -9.03 -17.36 -7.69
C LYS A 63 -9.77 -17.82 -8.96
N ASN A 64 -9.93 -16.93 -9.95
CA ASN A 64 -10.72 -17.17 -11.17
C ASN A 64 -9.85 -17.25 -12.43
N ALA A 65 -8.53 -17.40 -12.29
CA ALA A 65 -7.60 -17.32 -13.41
C ALA A 65 -7.64 -18.60 -14.27
N ASP A 66 -8.55 -18.61 -15.25
CA ASP A 66 -8.67 -19.69 -16.23
C ASP A 66 -7.69 -19.54 -17.41
N ARG A 67 -7.21 -18.32 -17.66
CA ARG A 67 -6.35 -17.95 -18.79
C ARG A 67 -5.06 -17.28 -18.30
N ASP A 68 -4.00 -17.36 -19.10
CA ASP A 68 -2.72 -16.71 -18.75
C ASP A 68 -2.84 -15.17 -18.67
N GLU A 69 -3.74 -14.57 -19.46
CA GLU A 69 -4.10 -13.14 -19.34
C GLU A 69 -4.62 -12.79 -17.93
N ASP A 70 -5.45 -13.64 -17.34
CA ASP A 70 -6.00 -13.41 -16.00
C ASP A 70 -4.92 -13.56 -14.91
N LYS A 71 -3.98 -14.49 -15.09
CA LYS A 71 -2.82 -14.66 -14.21
C LYS A 71 -1.90 -13.45 -14.28
N ALA A 72 -1.64 -12.92 -15.47
CA ALA A 72 -0.82 -11.72 -15.66
C ALA A 72 -1.44 -10.50 -14.96
N LYS A 73 -2.76 -10.30 -15.12
CA LYS A 73 -3.47 -9.22 -14.41
C LYS A 73 -3.43 -9.38 -12.89
N ALA A 74 -3.61 -10.61 -12.38
CA ALA A 74 -3.49 -10.89 -10.95
C ALA A 74 -2.09 -10.49 -10.45
N TYR A 75 -1.05 -10.89 -11.17
CA TYR A 75 0.33 -10.60 -10.83
C TYR A 75 0.62 -9.10 -10.83
N GLU A 76 0.20 -8.36 -11.85
CA GLU A 76 0.38 -6.90 -11.92
C GLU A 76 -0.27 -6.18 -10.73
N LEU A 77 -1.52 -6.53 -10.42
CA LEU A 77 -2.23 -5.98 -9.26
C LEU A 77 -1.52 -6.31 -7.94
N GLU A 78 -1.06 -7.56 -7.78
CA GLU A 78 -0.29 -7.97 -6.61
C GLU A 78 1.04 -7.21 -6.49
N GLN A 79 1.76 -6.99 -7.58
CA GLN A 79 3.01 -6.21 -7.57
C GLN A 79 2.76 -4.74 -7.20
N SER A 80 1.68 -4.13 -7.69
CA SER A 80 1.27 -2.79 -7.25
C SER A 80 0.98 -2.73 -5.75
N VAL A 81 0.35 -3.77 -5.19
CA VAL A 81 0.09 -3.87 -3.74
C VAL A 81 1.39 -3.99 -2.95
N VAL A 82 2.27 -4.91 -3.36
CA VAL A 82 3.56 -5.15 -2.72
C VAL A 82 4.39 -3.87 -2.70
N LYS A 83 4.48 -3.18 -3.84
CA LYS A 83 5.26 -1.95 -3.97
C LYS A 83 4.79 -0.85 -3.03
N LEU A 84 3.47 -0.65 -2.91
CA LEU A 84 2.91 0.35 -1.99
C LEU A 84 3.19 0.01 -0.53
N MET A 85 2.95 -1.25 -0.13
CA MET A 85 3.18 -1.68 1.25
C MET A 85 4.66 -1.62 1.62
N GLN A 86 5.56 -1.98 0.71
CA GLN A 86 7.01 -1.80 0.87
C GLN A 86 7.41 -0.32 0.93
N GLY A 87 6.79 0.55 0.13
CA GLY A 87 7.00 2.00 0.18
C GLY A 87 6.68 2.58 1.56
N LEU A 88 5.54 2.18 2.15
CA LEU A 88 5.18 2.55 3.52
C LEU A 88 6.18 2.01 4.54
N LEU A 89 6.61 0.75 4.41
CA LEU A 89 7.65 0.18 5.28
C LEU A 89 8.94 0.99 5.20
N GLN A 90 9.38 1.36 4.00
CA GLN A 90 10.57 2.17 3.80
C GLN A 90 10.46 3.53 4.48
N CYS A 91 9.30 4.19 4.40
CA CYS A 91 9.03 5.44 5.11
C CYS A 91 9.20 5.28 6.64
N MET A 92 8.66 4.19 7.19
CA MET A 92 8.74 3.91 8.63
C MET A 92 10.15 3.52 9.07
N MET A 93 10.86 2.71 8.28
CA MET A 93 12.24 2.29 8.56
C MET A 93 13.22 3.48 8.59
N ARG A 94 13.01 4.50 7.75
CA ARG A 94 13.80 5.75 7.80
C ARG A 94 13.68 6.50 9.12
N GLN A 95 12.65 6.20 9.92
CA GLN A 95 12.41 6.77 11.23
C GLN A 95 12.71 5.78 12.37
N VAL A 96 13.50 4.73 12.15
CA VAL A 96 13.80 3.71 13.16
C VAL A 96 14.30 4.30 14.50
N ALA A 97 15.15 5.34 14.45
CA ALA A 97 15.64 6.01 15.65
C ALA A 97 14.51 6.64 16.50
N LYS A 98 13.44 7.12 15.85
CA LYS A 98 12.24 7.63 16.53
C LYS A 98 11.47 6.50 17.20
N VAL A 99 11.29 5.37 16.51
CA VAL A 99 10.63 4.18 17.08
C VAL A 99 11.36 3.69 18.32
N GLU A 100 12.70 3.61 18.28
CA GLU A 100 13.51 3.21 19.44
C GLU A 100 13.31 4.17 20.63
N LYS A 101 13.29 5.47 20.38
CA LYS A 101 13.05 6.47 21.42
C LYS A 101 11.62 6.39 21.97
N PHE A 102 10.62 6.22 21.10
CA PHE A 102 9.20 6.15 21.47
C PHE A 102 8.90 5.00 22.44
N LYS A 103 9.62 3.86 22.35
CA LYS A 103 9.47 2.73 23.30
C LYS A 103 9.59 3.17 24.77
N HIS A 104 10.43 4.15 25.03
CA HIS A 104 10.68 4.66 26.37
C HIS A 104 9.89 5.92 26.68
N THR A 105 9.71 6.81 25.70
CA THR A 105 9.10 8.12 25.95
C THR A 105 7.60 8.15 25.80
N GLN A 106 7.04 7.32 24.91
CA GLN A 106 5.63 7.33 24.49
C GLN A 106 5.13 8.74 24.08
N SER A 107 6.06 9.61 23.72
CA SER A 107 5.80 11.02 23.40
C SER A 107 5.31 11.18 21.97
N THR A 108 4.37 12.09 21.75
CA THR A 108 3.90 12.45 20.40
C THR A 108 5.02 12.97 19.50
N LYS A 109 6.09 13.54 20.05
CA LYS A 109 7.24 14.03 19.27
C LYS A 109 8.14 12.89 18.77
N ASP A 110 8.18 11.79 19.49
CA ASP A 110 9.05 10.66 19.18
C ASP A 110 8.32 9.57 18.37
N CYS A 111 7.01 9.71 18.12
CA CYS A 111 6.25 8.77 17.31
C CYS A 111 6.59 8.86 15.82
N LEU A 112 6.23 7.82 15.05
CA LEU A 112 6.31 7.83 13.59
C LEU A 112 5.43 8.93 13.01
N HIS A 113 5.90 9.57 11.93
CA HIS A 113 5.06 10.48 11.16
C HIS A 113 3.88 9.75 10.51
N ALA A 114 2.73 10.43 10.44
CA ALA A 114 1.51 9.89 9.84
C ALA A 114 1.50 9.99 8.30
N LYS A 115 2.38 10.82 7.73
CA LYS A 115 2.44 11.12 6.29
C LYS A 115 3.86 11.41 5.81
N TYR A 116 4.09 11.17 4.52
CA TYR A 116 5.40 11.24 3.89
C TYR A 116 5.34 11.93 2.54
N ASP A 117 6.50 12.36 2.06
CA ASP A 117 6.63 12.84 0.69
C ASP A 117 6.47 11.67 -0.27
N THR A 118 5.48 11.76 -1.18
CA THR A 118 5.13 10.65 -2.08
C THR A 118 6.30 10.22 -2.97
N PRO A 119 7.05 11.13 -3.62
CA PRO A 119 8.19 10.74 -4.47
C PRO A 119 9.45 10.26 -3.72
N THR A 120 9.70 10.73 -2.50
CA THR A 120 11.01 10.50 -1.83
C THR A 120 10.96 9.67 -0.56
N CYS A 121 9.77 9.38 0.00
CA CYS A 121 9.59 8.78 1.32
C CYS A 121 10.17 9.61 2.49
N ALA A 122 10.41 10.91 2.27
CA ALA A 122 10.94 11.81 3.30
C ALA A 122 9.83 12.32 4.24
N THR A 123 10.23 12.87 5.38
CA THR A 123 9.32 13.63 6.24
C THR A 123 8.96 14.95 5.56
N VAL A 124 7.69 15.37 5.66
CA VAL A 124 7.17 16.59 5.00
C VAL A 124 6.99 17.77 5.95
N VAL A 125 7.02 17.52 7.26
CA VAL A 125 6.86 18.50 8.33
C VAL A 125 7.72 18.09 9.52
N ARG A 126 7.96 19.01 10.47
CA ARG A 126 8.66 18.69 11.72
C ARG A 126 7.80 17.89 12.69
N ASP A 127 8.44 17.33 13.71
CA ASP A 127 7.82 16.50 14.74
C ASP A 127 6.74 17.22 15.56
N ASP A 128 6.82 18.54 15.66
CA ASP A 128 5.92 19.40 16.42
C ASP A 128 4.87 20.13 15.56
N GLN A 129 4.92 19.94 14.24
CA GLN A 129 4.08 20.67 13.28
C GLN A 129 2.83 19.90 12.86
N TRP A 130 2.66 18.67 13.35
CA TRP A 130 1.49 17.85 13.04
C TRP A 130 1.17 16.85 14.14
N GLY A 131 -0.11 16.47 14.26
CA GLY A 131 -0.56 15.38 15.14
C GLY A 131 -0.15 14.02 14.57
N HIS A 132 1.12 13.66 14.72
CA HIS A 132 1.72 12.46 14.12
C HIS A 132 1.30 11.14 14.77
N LEU A 133 0.98 11.14 16.07
CA LEU A 133 0.64 9.91 16.80
C LEU A 133 -0.75 9.40 16.38
N GLN A 134 -0.80 8.72 15.24
CA GLN A 134 -1.98 8.08 14.67
C GLN A 134 -1.82 6.56 14.79
N VAL A 135 -2.07 6.04 15.99
CA VAL A 135 -1.87 4.62 16.32
C VAL A 135 -2.66 3.71 15.39
N ASP A 136 -3.87 4.11 15.04
CA ASP A 136 -4.74 3.39 14.13
C ASP A 136 -4.16 3.21 12.72
N ALA A 137 -3.40 4.18 12.21
CA ALA A 137 -2.71 4.07 10.91
C ALA A 137 -1.61 2.99 10.93
N THR A 138 -0.82 2.93 12.01
CA THR A 138 0.17 1.85 12.19
C THR A 138 -0.50 0.50 12.45
N SER A 139 -1.56 0.48 13.26
CA SER A 139 -2.31 -0.75 13.56
C SER A 139 -2.95 -1.36 12.32
N ILE A 140 -3.59 -0.56 11.45
CA ILE A 140 -4.19 -1.08 10.21
C ILE A 140 -3.12 -1.55 9.22
N TYR A 141 -1.98 -0.84 9.13
CA TYR A 141 -0.86 -1.30 8.31
C TYR A 141 -0.39 -2.69 8.74
N LEU A 142 -0.15 -2.90 10.04
CA LEU A 142 0.31 -4.20 10.55
C LEU A 142 -0.73 -5.30 10.37
N LEU A 143 -2.00 -4.99 10.65
CA LEU A 143 -3.11 -5.94 10.44
C LEU A 143 -3.18 -6.37 8.98
N MET A 144 -3.17 -5.41 8.05
CA MET A 144 -3.31 -5.71 6.63
C MET A 144 -2.08 -6.41 6.06
N LEU A 145 -0.88 -6.04 6.52
CA LEU A 145 0.35 -6.77 6.20
C LEU A 145 0.27 -8.24 6.61
N ALA A 146 -0.26 -8.53 7.81
CA ALA A 146 -0.46 -9.89 8.29
C ALA A 146 -1.49 -10.64 7.44
N GLN A 147 -2.62 -10.00 7.09
CA GLN A 147 -3.66 -10.58 6.23
C GLN A 147 -3.15 -10.88 4.81
N MET A 148 -2.43 -9.93 4.20
CA MET A 148 -1.82 -10.11 2.87
C MET A 148 -0.82 -11.28 2.88
N THR A 149 0.06 -11.34 3.89
CA THR A 149 1.02 -12.43 4.05
C THR A 149 0.30 -13.77 4.25
N ALA A 150 -0.72 -13.84 5.11
CA ALA A 150 -1.51 -15.05 5.32
C ALA A 150 -2.26 -15.51 4.06
N SER A 151 -2.62 -14.57 3.18
CA SER A 151 -3.23 -14.89 1.89
C SER A 151 -2.23 -15.39 0.84
N GLY A 152 -0.92 -15.40 1.13
CA GLY A 152 0.14 -15.81 0.20
C GLY A 152 0.68 -14.67 -0.68
N THR A 153 0.30 -13.41 -0.45
CA THR A 153 0.97 -12.25 -1.07
C THR A 153 2.32 -12.04 -0.40
N ILE A 154 3.40 -12.16 -1.16
CA ILE A 154 4.77 -11.99 -0.64
C ILE A 154 5.09 -10.50 -0.62
N VAL A 155 4.77 -9.82 0.48
CA VAL A 155 5.05 -8.39 0.66
C VAL A 155 6.50 -8.13 1.08
N MET A 156 7.06 -9.01 1.90
CA MET A 156 8.46 -8.94 2.34
C MET A 156 9.16 -10.23 1.96
N GLN A 157 10.31 -10.11 1.29
CA GLN A 157 11.17 -11.24 0.99
C GLN A 157 12.57 -10.91 1.53
N THR A 158 13.13 -11.81 2.34
CA THR A 158 14.52 -11.76 2.77
C THR A 158 15.42 -12.16 1.61
N ALA A 159 15.59 -11.26 0.65
CA ALA A 159 16.63 -11.35 -0.36
C ALA A 159 17.45 -10.06 -0.26
N PHE A 160 18.48 -10.11 0.60
CA PHE A 160 19.52 -9.09 0.81
C PHE A 160 19.03 -7.76 1.43
N PHE A 161 19.17 -7.68 2.76
CA PHE A 161 19.51 -6.40 3.42
C PHE A 161 20.97 -6.04 3.13
#